data_AF-A0A5K1JWQ8-F1
#
_entry.id   AF-A0A5K1JWQ8-F1
#
_cell.length_a   1.000
_cell.length_b   1.000
_cell.length_c   1.000
_cell.angle_alpha   90.00
_cell.angle_beta   90.00
_cell.angle_gamma   90.00
#
_symmetry.space_group_name_H-M   'P 1'
#
loop_
_entity.id
_entity.type
_entity.pdbx_description
1 polymer ?
#
loop_
_entity_poly.entity_id
_entity_poly.type
_entity_poly.pdbx_seq_one_letter_code
_entity_poly.pdbx_strand_id
1 'polypeptide(L)'
;VGYTPLMNMQEKYGAPYYHMHRADLHKILFDLAAPFMTLRLNATVIDVDPEAPSVTLGSGEVVHGDLVVGADGIKSLTQRVVQGYTQPAELSGDAAYRIIIPSHKLLADPDLRSLVDVPEMTGWMGPGRHVMAYNIRAKQAYYLALFHEDDGSVEAWKTEGDVEKMRADFADFEPRIRKLLDITPSTLRWRLVDRKPLKNWIHPSSRLVLLGDACHPMLPYRAQGAAMAIEDAAVLGNVLSRLANPGQLPVLLQGYQDLRLPRTTNAQNQSRLNQEIFHLADGPEQEQRDADMRKAAEHELRGASASKDSQALEGSANQWADETKSRIQFGYDADEVAEEWWRDIGESLLRAAGPGNGHLGRGPVPPSRTRL
;
A
#
# COMPACT_ATOMS: atom_id res chain seq x y z
N VAL A 1 8.24 20.89 10.63
CA VAL A 1 8.05 20.28 11.98
C VAL A 1 8.82 18.97 12.08
N GLY A 2 8.75 18.08 11.08
CA GLY A 2 9.63 16.90 11.01
C GLY A 2 10.57 16.92 9.79
N TYR A 3 11.55 16.02 9.80
CA TYR A 3 12.42 15.70 8.66
C TYR A 3 12.79 14.23 8.74
N THR A 4 12.80 13.54 7.60
CA THR A 4 13.25 12.14 7.50
C THR A 4 13.99 11.94 6.19
N PRO A 5 15.27 11.53 6.21
CA PRO A 5 16.07 11.40 5.00
C PRO A 5 15.71 10.12 4.26
N LEU A 6 14.73 10.17 3.34
CA LEU A 6 14.38 9.03 2.48
C LEU A 6 15.41 8.76 1.36
N MET A 7 16.37 9.68 1.15
CA MET A 7 17.38 9.52 0.10
C MET A 7 18.45 8.47 0.43
N ASN A 8 18.65 8.12 1.71
CA ASN A 8 19.61 7.10 2.13
C ASN A 8 19.05 5.67 2.09
N MET A 9 17.82 5.49 1.58
CA MET A 9 17.17 4.17 1.50
C MET A 9 17.98 3.15 0.72
N GLN A 10 18.65 3.57 -0.36
CA GLN A 10 19.51 2.68 -1.14
C GLN A 10 20.72 2.19 -0.34
N GLU A 11 21.34 3.06 0.45
CA GLU A 11 22.48 2.68 1.30
C GLU A 11 22.04 1.81 2.49
N LYS A 12 20.87 2.11 3.08
CA LYS A 12 20.35 1.40 4.27
C LYS A 12 19.71 0.04 3.94
N TYR A 13 18.99 -0.05 2.83
CA TYR A 13 18.12 -1.19 2.50
C TYR A 13 18.36 -1.76 1.10
N GLY A 14 19.38 -1.28 0.37
CA GLY A 14 19.77 -1.84 -0.94
C GLY A 14 18.94 -1.36 -2.13
N ALA A 15 17.87 -0.60 -1.92
CA ALA A 15 17.02 -0.07 -2.99
C ALA A 15 16.55 1.39 -2.73
N PRO A 16 16.41 2.22 -3.77
CA PRO A 16 15.94 3.60 -3.62
C PRO A 16 14.43 3.69 -3.38
N TYR A 17 13.99 4.81 -2.81
CA TYR A 17 12.57 5.14 -2.63
C TYR A 17 12.04 5.93 -3.84
N TYR A 18 11.07 5.37 -4.57
CA TYR A 18 10.54 5.96 -5.79
C TYR A 18 9.16 6.60 -5.62
N HIS A 19 9.01 7.81 -6.14
CA HIS A 19 7.71 8.40 -6.48
C HIS A 19 7.46 8.27 -7.97
N MET A 20 6.41 7.56 -8.35
CA MET A 20 6.07 7.31 -9.75
C MET A 20 4.61 7.56 -10.03
N HIS A 21 4.32 8.04 -11.24
CA HIS A 21 2.96 8.05 -11.74
C HIS A 21 2.50 6.61 -12.00
N ARG A 22 1.31 6.23 -11.51
CA ARG A 22 0.81 4.85 -11.59
C ARG A 22 0.81 4.27 -13.02
N ALA A 23 0.44 5.07 -14.02
CA ALA A 23 0.43 4.62 -15.41
C ALA A 23 1.84 4.27 -15.93
N ASP A 24 2.86 4.99 -15.44
CA ASP A 24 4.24 4.78 -15.87
C ASP A 24 4.77 3.47 -15.24
N LEU A 25 4.49 3.23 -13.94
CA LEU A 25 4.79 1.95 -13.28
C LEU A 25 4.06 0.77 -13.96
N HIS A 26 2.75 0.91 -14.23
CA HIS A 26 1.99 -0.12 -14.94
C HIS A 26 2.60 -0.45 -16.30
N LYS A 27 3.03 0.57 -17.05
CA LYS A 27 3.66 0.37 -18.36
C LYS A 27 4.97 -0.40 -18.23
N ILE A 28 5.83 -0.03 -17.28
CA ILE A 28 7.09 -0.74 -17.03
C ILE A 28 6.84 -2.21 -16.72
N LEU A 29 5.91 -2.50 -15.80
CA LEU A 29 5.57 -3.87 -15.43
C LEU A 29 4.95 -4.65 -16.60
N PHE A 30 4.08 -4.00 -17.38
CA PHE A 30 3.49 -4.60 -18.57
C PHE A 30 4.56 -4.95 -19.61
N ASP A 31 5.46 -4.03 -19.93
CA ASP A 31 6.51 -4.25 -20.93
C ASP A 31 7.44 -5.41 -20.52
N LEU A 32 7.69 -5.59 -19.22
CA LEU A 32 8.48 -6.71 -18.68
C LEU A 32 7.74 -8.05 -18.73
N ALA A 33 6.45 -8.06 -18.39
CA ALA A 33 5.68 -9.30 -18.27
C ALA A 33 5.07 -9.77 -19.60
N ALA A 34 4.82 -8.87 -20.56
CA ALA A 34 4.11 -9.14 -21.80
C ALA A 34 4.67 -10.33 -22.62
N PRO A 35 6.00 -10.57 -22.70
CA PRO A 35 6.54 -11.74 -23.39
C PRO A 35 6.19 -13.09 -22.75
N PHE A 36 5.76 -13.10 -21.49
CA PHE A 36 5.53 -14.30 -20.69
C PHE A 36 4.06 -14.52 -20.33
N MET A 37 3.14 -13.69 -20.83
CA MET A 37 1.72 -13.79 -20.53
C MET A 37 0.83 -13.61 -21.76
N THR A 38 -0.35 -14.22 -21.72
CA THR A 38 -1.45 -13.88 -22.63
C THR A 38 -2.28 -12.78 -21.99
N LEU A 39 -2.27 -11.57 -22.57
CA LEU A 39 -3.11 -10.47 -22.11
C LEU A 39 -4.40 -10.39 -22.92
N ARG A 40 -5.54 -10.40 -22.21
CA ARG A 40 -6.87 -10.17 -22.78
C ARG A 40 -7.49 -8.91 -22.15
N LEU A 41 -7.54 -7.83 -22.93
CA LEU A 41 -8.24 -6.61 -22.54
C LEU A 41 -9.72 -6.69 -22.90
N ASN A 42 -10.56 -5.86 -22.28
CA ASN A 42 -12.02 -5.88 -22.45
C ASN A 42 -12.66 -7.26 -22.15
N ALA A 43 -12.01 -8.06 -21.32
CA ALA A 43 -12.45 -9.39 -20.90
C ALA A 43 -12.91 -9.34 -19.43
N THR A 44 -14.02 -8.64 -19.18
CA THR A 44 -14.56 -8.52 -17.81
C THR A 44 -14.98 -9.89 -17.28
N VAL A 45 -14.37 -10.33 -16.19
CA VAL A 45 -14.81 -11.51 -15.44
C VAL A 45 -16.08 -11.17 -14.66
N ILE A 46 -17.14 -11.96 -14.85
CA ILE A 46 -18.44 -11.78 -14.19
C ILE A 46 -18.75 -12.87 -13.17
N ASP A 47 -18.09 -14.03 -13.27
CA ASP A 47 -18.26 -15.15 -12.34
C ASP A 47 -16.98 -15.99 -12.25
N VAL A 48 -16.80 -16.71 -11.14
CA VAL A 48 -15.65 -17.57 -10.87
C VAL A 48 -16.11 -18.86 -10.22
N ASP A 49 -15.77 -20.00 -10.83
CA ASP A 49 -15.97 -21.33 -10.24
C ASP A 49 -14.64 -21.80 -9.63
N PRO A 50 -14.54 -21.90 -8.29
CA PRO A 50 -13.34 -22.38 -7.62
C PRO A 50 -13.27 -23.91 -7.52
N GLU A 51 -14.36 -24.66 -7.68
CA GLU A 51 -14.34 -26.13 -7.62
C GLU A 51 -13.84 -26.72 -8.94
N ALA A 52 -14.27 -26.11 -10.05
CA ALA A 52 -13.70 -26.32 -11.38
C ALA A 52 -13.00 -25.02 -11.83
N PRO A 53 -11.74 -24.77 -11.40
CA PRO A 53 -11.04 -23.47 -11.52
C PRO A 53 -11.22 -22.83 -12.90
N SER A 54 -12.12 -21.86 -12.94
CA SER A 54 -12.47 -21.15 -14.17
C SER A 54 -13.06 -19.79 -13.89
N VAL A 55 -13.02 -18.94 -14.92
CA VAL A 55 -13.64 -17.62 -14.92
C VAL A 55 -14.60 -17.50 -16.10
N THR A 56 -15.79 -16.98 -15.84
CA THR A 56 -16.77 -16.65 -16.88
C THR A 56 -16.63 -15.19 -17.26
N LEU A 57 -16.43 -14.92 -18.54
CA LEU A 57 -16.34 -13.57 -19.07
C LEU A 57 -17.73 -13.00 -19.38
N GLY A 58 -17.86 -11.68 -19.45
CA GLY A 58 -19.10 -11.01 -19.84
C GLY A 58 -19.63 -11.40 -21.23
N SER A 59 -18.78 -11.98 -22.09
CA SER A 59 -19.16 -12.55 -23.38
C SER A 59 -19.87 -13.91 -23.27
N GLY A 60 -19.84 -14.54 -22.09
CA GLY A 60 -20.29 -15.91 -21.87
C GLY A 60 -19.21 -16.98 -22.07
N GLU A 61 -18.01 -16.58 -22.51
CA GLU A 61 -16.87 -17.50 -22.60
C GLU A 61 -16.39 -17.93 -21.21
N VAL A 62 -16.07 -19.22 -21.07
CA VAL A 62 -15.48 -19.79 -19.85
C VAL A 62 -14.01 -20.10 -20.11
N VAL A 63 -13.13 -19.54 -19.28
CA VAL A 63 -11.68 -19.77 -19.35
C VAL A 63 -11.27 -20.65 -18.17
N HIS A 64 -10.67 -21.80 -18.45
CA HIS A 64 -10.22 -22.76 -17.45
C HIS A 64 -8.72 -22.62 -17.14
N GLY A 65 -8.32 -23.00 -15.93
CA GLY A 65 -6.92 -23.08 -15.51
C GLY A 65 -6.75 -23.96 -14.27
N ASP A 66 -5.53 -24.07 -13.75
CA ASP A 66 -5.26 -24.85 -12.52
C ASP A 66 -5.49 -24.04 -11.23
N LEU A 67 -5.36 -22.72 -11.32
CA LEU A 67 -5.47 -21.78 -10.21
C LEU A 67 -5.99 -20.44 -10.74
N VAL A 68 -6.94 -19.84 -10.02
CA VAL A 68 -7.35 -18.44 -10.23
C VAL A 68 -6.68 -17.56 -9.18
N VAL A 69 -6.03 -16.47 -9.62
CA VAL A 69 -5.49 -15.44 -8.73
C VAL A 69 -6.36 -14.18 -8.82
N GLY A 70 -7.04 -13.86 -7.73
CA GLY A 70 -7.89 -12.69 -7.57
C GLY A 70 -7.10 -11.43 -7.26
N ALA A 71 -6.74 -10.68 -8.30
CA ALA A 71 -6.08 -9.37 -8.22
C ALA A 71 -6.99 -8.24 -8.75
N ASP A 72 -8.29 -8.34 -8.52
CA ASP A 72 -9.37 -7.49 -9.06
C ASP A 72 -9.71 -6.27 -8.17
N GLY A 73 -8.84 -5.96 -7.21
CA GLY A 73 -8.84 -4.72 -6.46
C GLY A 73 -9.94 -4.60 -5.39
N ILE A 74 -10.11 -3.41 -4.83
CA ILE A 74 -10.94 -3.17 -3.63
C ILE A 74 -12.45 -3.50 -3.78
N LYS A 75 -12.94 -3.62 -5.02
CA LYS A 75 -14.32 -4.02 -5.37
C LYS A 75 -14.41 -5.49 -5.81
N SER A 76 -13.49 -6.31 -5.30
CA SER A 76 -13.23 -7.67 -5.73
C SER A 76 -14.47 -8.57 -5.75
N LEU A 77 -14.74 -9.16 -6.92
CA LEU A 77 -15.63 -10.30 -7.10
C LEU A 77 -15.00 -11.55 -6.47
N THR A 78 -13.70 -11.75 -6.69
CA THR A 78 -13.01 -12.97 -6.21
C THR A 78 -12.97 -13.06 -4.69
N GLN A 79 -12.84 -11.93 -3.98
CA GLN A 79 -12.95 -11.85 -2.53
C GLN A 79 -14.30 -12.37 -2.07
N ARG A 80 -15.39 -11.95 -2.72
CA ARG A 80 -16.74 -12.41 -2.36
C ARG A 80 -16.86 -13.93 -2.50
N VAL A 81 -16.27 -14.52 -3.54
CA VAL A 81 -16.24 -15.98 -3.73
C VAL A 81 -15.44 -16.65 -2.61
N VAL A 82 -14.25 -16.15 -2.28
CA VAL A 82 -13.42 -16.71 -1.19
C VAL A 82 -14.09 -16.60 0.18
N GLN A 83 -14.72 -15.47 0.49
CA GLN A 83 -15.33 -15.23 1.80
C GLN A 83 -16.75 -15.82 1.93
N GLY A 84 -17.45 -16.04 0.82
CA GLY A 84 -18.88 -16.38 0.80
C GLY A 84 -19.81 -15.19 1.09
N TYR A 85 -19.26 -13.99 1.29
CA TYR A 85 -20.02 -12.75 1.49
C TYR A 85 -19.20 -11.54 1.01
N THR A 86 -19.87 -10.42 0.78
CA THR A 86 -19.17 -9.16 0.52
C THR A 86 -18.83 -8.54 1.86
N GLN A 87 -17.55 -8.40 2.18
CA GLN A 87 -17.17 -7.64 3.38
C GLN A 87 -17.71 -6.21 3.23
N PRO A 88 -18.21 -5.56 4.28
CA PRO A 88 -18.53 -4.14 4.20
C PRO A 88 -17.24 -3.32 4.04
N ALA A 89 -17.28 -2.25 3.25
CA ALA A 89 -16.24 -1.24 3.30
C ALA A 89 -16.33 -0.48 4.63
N GLU A 90 -15.20 -0.16 5.23
CA GLU A 90 -15.14 0.75 6.36
C GLU A 90 -14.88 2.15 5.82
N LEU A 91 -15.80 3.07 6.11
CA LEU A 91 -15.62 4.47 5.83
C LEU A 91 -14.55 4.98 6.78
N SER A 92 -13.47 5.55 6.25
CA SER A 92 -12.43 6.11 7.12
C SER A 92 -12.86 7.39 7.82
N GLY A 93 -13.94 8.02 7.34
CA GLY A 93 -14.33 9.39 7.71
C GLY A 93 -13.63 10.45 6.88
N ASP A 94 -12.77 10.07 5.93
CA ASP A 94 -11.98 11.01 5.13
C ASP A 94 -12.25 10.89 3.62
N ALA A 95 -12.01 11.99 2.94
CA ALA A 95 -11.87 12.07 1.50
C ALA A 95 -10.55 12.75 1.12
N ALA A 96 -10.16 12.61 -0.15
CA ALA A 96 -8.95 13.21 -0.69
C ALA A 96 -9.18 13.87 -2.03
N TYR A 97 -8.77 15.13 -2.15
CA TYR A 97 -8.55 15.77 -3.44
C TYR A 97 -7.19 15.36 -4.00
N ARG A 98 -7.11 15.08 -5.31
CA ARG A 98 -5.84 14.73 -5.99
C ARG A 98 -5.57 15.65 -7.15
N ILE A 99 -4.39 16.24 -7.15
CA ILE A 99 -3.95 17.26 -8.10
C ILE A 99 -2.62 16.86 -8.72
N ILE A 100 -2.45 17.15 -10.01
CA ILE A 100 -1.17 17.13 -10.69
C ILE A 100 -0.97 18.49 -11.35
N ILE A 101 0.09 19.20 -10.97
CA ILE A 101 0.43 20.52 -11.51
C ILE A 101 1.72 20.39 -12.34
N PRO A 102 1.73 20.88 -13.61
CA PRO A 102 2.97 20.96 -14.38
C PRO A 102 4.00 21.84 -13.66
N SER A 103 5.22 21.33 -13.48
CA SER A 103 6.22 22.00 -12.63
C SER A 103 6.61 23.40 -13.12
N HIS A 104 6.50 23.69 -14.43
CA HIS A 104 6.78 25.02 -14.95
C HIS A 104 5.88 26.11 -14.34
N LYS A 105 4.66 25.76 -13.88
CA LYS A 105 3.78 26.71 -13.17
C LYS A 105 4.32 27.05 -11.79
N LEU A 106 4.89 26.07 -11.09
CA LEU A 106 5.53 26.29 -9.78
C LEU A 106 6.83 27.08 -9.95
N LEU A 107 7.63 26.76 -10.96
CA LEU A 107 8.89 27.46 -11.25
C LEU A 107 8.70 28.95 -11.60
N ALA A 108 7.49 29.34 -12.05
CA ALA A 108 7.14 30.72 -12.34
C ALA A 108 6.83 31.55 -11.08
N ASP A 109 6.56 30.92 -9.94
CA ASP A 109 6.32 31.60 -8.66
C ASP A 109 7.55 31.42 -7.74
N PRO A 110 8.22 32.51 -7.31
CA PRO A 110 9.39 32.44 -6.43
C PRO A 110 9.17 31.65 -5.13
N ASP A 111 7.96 31.68 -4.57
CA ASP A 111 7.65 31.00 -3.29
C ASP A 111 7.42 29.49 -3.47
N LEU A 112 7.08 29.05 -4.68
CA LEU A 112 6.84 27.64 -5.01
C LEU A 112 8.05 26.94 -5.63
N ARG A 113 9.00 27.72 -6.16
CA ARG A 113 10.15 27.22 -6.91
C ARG A 113 10.98 26.17 -6.15
N SER A 114 11.18 26.36 -4.86
CA SER A 114 11.94 25.43 -4.01
C SER A 114 11.33 24.03 -3.96
N LEU A 115 10.01 23.90 -4.12
CA LEU A 115 9.31 22.60 -4.15
C LEU A 115 9.72 21.72 -5.35
N VAL A 116 10.32 22.31 -6.39
CA VAL A 116 10.79 21.62 -7.59
C VAL A 116 12.33 21.53 -7.62
N ASP A 117 13.01 22.64 -7.31
CA ASP A 117 14.47 22.72 -7.37
C ASP A 117 15.12 21.78 -6.34
N VAL A 118 14.57 21.72 -5.12
CA VAL A 118 14.99 20.83 -4.03
C VAL A 118 13.86 19.83 -3.74
N PRO A 119 13.79 18.70 -4.47
CA PRO A 119 12.64 17.83 -4.42
C PRO A 119 12.59 17.07 -3.09
N GLU A 120 11.57 17.35 -2.30
CA GLU A 120 11.24 16.60 -1.10
C GLU A 120 9.84 16.00 -1.21
N MET A 121 9.58 14.97 -0.41
CA MET A 121 8.21 14.62 -0.06
C MET A 121 7.80 15.52 1.10
N THR A 122 6.85 16.41 0.85
CA THR A 122 6.46 17.45 1.81
C THR A 122 5.06 17.15 2.36
N GLY A 123 4.95 17.16 3.68
CA GLY A 123 3.69 17.01 4.41
C GLY A 123 3.33 18.30 5.14
N TRP A 124 2.08 18.74 5.01
CA TRP A 124 1.49 19.82 5.80
C TRP A 124 0.34 19.26 6.61
N MET A 125 0.41 19.35 7.93
CA MET A 125 -0.59 18.81 8.84
C MET A 125 -1.38 19.95 9.48
N GLY A 126 -2.69 19.78 9.60
CA GLY A 126 -3.59 20.69 10.31
C GLY A 126 -4.75 19.92 10.95
N PRO A 127 -5.63 20.59 11.71
CA PRO A 127 -6.75 19.94 12.40
C PRO A 127 -7.69 19.23 11.41
N GLY A 128 -7.82 17.91 11.55
CA GLY A 128 -8.67 17.06 10.69
C GLY A 128 -8.26 16.98 9.22
N ARG A 129 -7.12 17.58 8.84
CA ARG A 129 -6.75 17.79 7.43
C ARG A 129 -5.23 17.70 7.25
N HIS A 130 -4.78 17.15 6.12
CA HIS A 130 -3.36 17.24 5.77
C HIS A 130 -3.13 17.20 4.27
N VAL A 131 -1.96 17.66 3.83
CA VAL A 131 -1.52 17.62 2.44
C VAL A 131 -0.23 16.82 2.36
N MET A 132 -0.14 15.91 1.40
CA MET A 132 1.10 15.25 0.98
C MET A 132 1.42 15.64 -0.45
N ALA A 133 2.64 16.08 -0.71
CA ALA A 133 3.07 16.44 -2.05
C ALA A 133 4.50 15.99 -2.37
N TYR A 134 4.75 15.70 -3.65
CA TYR A 134 6.06 15.30 -4.15
C TYR A 134 6.16 15.44 -5.66
N ASN A 135 7.40 15.47 -6.16
CA ASN A 135 7.68 15.50 -7.59
C ASN A 135 7.52 14.10 -8.21
N ILE A 136 6.93 14.06 -9.41
CA ILE A 136 6.83 12.86 -10.25
C ILE A 136 7.39 13.15 -11.64
N ARG A 137 7.61 12.09 -12.45
CA ARG A 137 8.09 12.19 -13.83
C ARG A 137 9.35 13.05 -13.97
N ALA A 138 10.37 12.74 -13.18
CA ALA A 138 11.63 13.48 -13.16
C ALA A 138 11.44 15.01 -13.04
N LYS A 139 10.62 15.44 -12.06
CA LYS A 139 10.28 16.84 -11.77
C LYS A 139 9.47 17.55 -12.86
N GLN A 140 8.89 16.86 -13.84
CA GLN A 140 8.03 17.49 -14.84
C GLN A 140 6.64 17.84 -14.29
N ALA A 141 6.21 17.16 -13.21
CA ALA A 141 4.96 17.47 -12.53
C ALA A 141 5.10 17.33 -11.00
N TYR A 142 4.28 18.11 -10.30
CA TYR A 142 4.14 18.10 -8.86
C TYR A 142 2.77 17.53 -8.48
N TYR A 143 2.78 16.43 -7.72
CA TYR A 143 1.57 15.75 -7.27
C TYR A 143 1.19 16.21 -5.87
N LEU A 144 -0.10 16.43 -5.62
CA LEU A 144 -0.65 16.71 -4.30
C LEU A 144 -1.83 15.77 -4.01
N ALA A 145 -1.88 15.27 -2.78
CA ALA A 145 -3.06 14.68 -2.17
C ALA A 145 -3.45 15.52 -0.95
N LEU A 146 -4.69 16.03 -0.94
CA LEU A 146 -5.23 16.85 0.13
C LEU A 146 -6.34 16.07 0.83
N PHE A 147 -6.07 15.65 2.05
CA PHE A 147 -6.93 14.81 2.88
C PHE A 147 -7.76 15.68 3.82
N HIS A 148 -9.04 15.41 3.87
CA HIS A 148 -10.02 16.16 4.64
C HIS A 148 -11.16 15.24 5.10
N GLU A 149 -11.95 15.68 6.08
CA GLU A 149 -13.16 14.96 6.51
C GLU A 149 -14.14 14.79 5.33
N ASP A 150 -14.69 13.58 5.19
CA ASP A 150 -15.73 13.26 4.23
C ASP A 150 -17.08 13.81 4.71
N ASP A 151 -17.58 14.83 4.01
CA ASP A 151 -18.87 15.46 4.29
C ASP A 151 -20.08 14.63 3.80
N GLY A 152 -19.84 13.44 3.24
CA GLY A 152 -20.88 12.53 2.76
C GLY A 152 -21.62 13.03 1.52
N SER A 153 -21.20 14.14 0.91
CA SER A 153 -21.90 14.78 -0.22
C SER A 153 -21.85 13.96 -1.52
N VAL A 154 -21.03 12.90 -1.59
CA VAL A 154 -20.93 12.02 -2.76
C VAL A 154 -20.81 10.55 -2.34
N GLU A 155 -21.73 9.71 -2.86
CA GLU A 155 -21.69 8.26 -2.66
C GLU A 155 -20.63 7.56 -3.53
N ALA A 156 -20.25 8.17 -4.65
CA ALA A 156 -19.27 7.64 -5.58
C ALA A 156 -17.82 7.76 -5.06
N TRP A 157 -17.06 6.67 -5.22
CA TRP A 157 -15.68 6.54 -4.72
C TRP A 157 -14.70 7.49 -5.43
N LYS A 158 -15.06 7.97 -6.62
CA LYS A 158 -14.32 8.92 -7.44
C LYS A 158 -15.30 9.84 -8.15
N THR A 159 -15.12 11.15 -7.99
CA THR A 159 -15.87 12.18 -8.72
C THR A 159 -14.96 13.34 -9.08
N GLU A 160 -15.45 14.20 -9.98
CA GLU A 160 -14.89 15.54 -10.13
C GLU A 160 -15.09 16.30 -8.82
N GLY A 161 -14.03 16.91 -8.30
CA GLY A 161 -14.09 17.67 -7.07
C GLY A 161 -14.39 19.14 -7.33
N ASP A 162 -15.10 19.76 -6.41
CA ASP A 162 -15.33 21.21 -6.42
C ASP A 162 -14.04 21.94 -6.01
N VAL A 163 -13.47 22.68 -6.95
CA VAL A 163 -12.22 23.43 -6.75
C VAL A 163 -12.40 24.56 -5.75
N GLU A 164 -13.55 25.24 -5.75
CA GLU A 164 -13.80 26.35 -4.82
C GLU A 164 -14.04 25.81 -3.40
N LYS A 165 -14.74 24.69 -3.27
CA LYS A 165 -14.83 23.98 -1.98
C LYS A 165 -13.45 23.53 -1.50
N MET A 166 -12.63 22.94 -2.37
CA MET A 166 -11.25 22.55 -2.03
C MET A 166 -10.42 23.75 -1.55
N ARG A 167 -10.54 24.92 -2.20
CA ARG A 167 -9.85 26.14 -1.74
C ARG A 167 -10.36 26.59 -0.38
N ALA A 168 -11.66 26.53 -0.13
CA ALA A 168 -12.26 26.87 1.16
C ALA A 168 -11.81 25.89 2.27
N ASP A 169 -11.80 24.59 1.98
CA ASP A 169 -11.38 23.52 2.89
C ASP A 169 -9.91 23.64 3.32
N PHE A 170 -9.09 24.42 2.62
CA PHE A 170 -7.65 24.61 2.90
C PHE A 170 -7.26 26.11 2.96
N ALA A 171 -8.23 27.01 3.20
CA ALA A 171 -8.00 28.46 3.19
C ALA A 171 -7.13 28.96 4.37
N ASP A 172 -7.03 28.17 5.43
CA ASP A 172 -6.23 28.41 6.63
C ASP A 172 -4.80 27.82 6.54
N PHE A 173 -4.49 27.08 5.45
CA PHE A 173 -3.15 26.54 5.26
C PHE A 173 -2.15 27.61 4.81
N GLU A 174 -0.87 27.28 4.99
CA GLU A 174 0.25 28.19 4.71
C GLU A 174 0.29 28.68 3.25
N PRO A 175 0.88 29.86 2.98
CA PRO A 175 0.76 30.56 1.69
C PRO A 175 1.07 29.71 0.46
N ARG A 176 2.02 28.77 0.53
CA ARG A 176 2.38 27.92 -0.62
C ARG A 176 1.24 26.98 -1.01
N ILE A 177 0.51 26.42 -0.04
CA ILE A 177 -0.64 25.57 -0.32
C ILE A 177 -1.72 26.37 -1.05
N ARG A 178 -2.07 27.54 -0.55
CA ARG A 178 -3.08 28.41 -1.19
C ARG A 178 -2.71 28.75 -2.62
N LYS A 179 -1.45 29.15 -2.87
CA LYS A 179 -0.93 29.39 -4.22
C LYS A 179 -1.03 28.17 -5.15
N LEU A 180 -0.72 26.97 -4.65
CA LEU A 180 -0.86 25.72 -5.42
C LEU A 180 -2.33 25.44 -5.79
N LEU A 181 -3.28 25.73 -4.90
CA LEU A 181 -4.71 25.55 -5.16
C LEU A 181 -5.28 26.61 -6.12
N ASP A 182 -4.76 27.83 -6.09
CA ASP A 182 -5.17 28.90 -7.02
C ASP A 182 -4.83 28.56 -8.47
N ILE A 183 -3.66 27.95 -8.72
CA ILE A 183 -3.23 27.56 -10.07
C ILE A 183 -3.78 26.20 -10.54
N THR A 184 -4.59 25.54 -9.70
CA THR A 184 -5.23 24.25 -9.99
C THR A 184 -6.58 24.46 -10.67
N PRO A 185 -6.76 24.03 -11.93
CA PRO A 185 -8.00 24.26 -12.68
C PRO A 185 -9.11 23.24 -12.36
N SER A 186 -8.74 22.06 -11.89
CA SER A 186 -9.65 20.93 -11.67
C SER A 186 -9.04 19.96 -10.68
N THR A 187 -9.86 19.24 -9.95
CA THR A 187 -9.41 18.19 -9.03
C THR A 187 -10.33 16.98 -9.11
N LEU A 188 -9.82 15.83 -8.68
CA LEU A 188 -10.63 14.64 -8.46
C LEU A 188 -10.79 14.45 -6.96
N ARG A 189 -12.01 14.17 -6.52
CA ARG A 189 -12.30 13.81 -5.13
C ARG A 189 -12.49 12.31 -5.00
N TRP A 190 -11.81 11.73 -4.03
CA TRP A 190 -11.85 10.31 -3.72
C TRP A 190 -12.33 10.12 -2.29
N ARG A 191 -13.39 9.33 -2.11
CA ARG A 191 -13.78 8.87 -0.79
C ARG A 191 -12.80 7.81 -0.33
N LEU A 192 -12.22 7.97 0.86
CA LEU A 192 -11.28 7.00 1.39
C LEU A 192 -12.00 5.91 2.16
N VAL A 193 -11.69 4.69 1.75
CA VAL A 193 -12.33 3.49 2.25
C VAL A 193 -11.28 2.39 2.29
N ASP A 194 -11.38 1.59 3.33
CA ASP A 194 -10.58 0.39 3.50
C ASP A 194 -11.48 -0.73 4.02
N ARG A 195 -10.86 -1.85 4.39
CA ARG A 195 -11.59 -3.00 4.94
C ARG A 195 -10.77 -3.60 6.07
N LYS A 196 -11.46 -4.18 7.06
CA LYS A 196 -10.81 -4.98 8.09
C LYS A 196 -9.95 -6.09 7.45
N PRO A 197 -8.81 -6.44 8.05
CA PRO A 197 -8.01 -7.58 7.60
C PRO A 197 -8.88 -8.83 7.44
N LEU A 198 -8.75 -9.49 6.29
CA LEU A 198 -9.45 -10.76 6.04
C LEU A 198 -8.89 -11.86 6.93
N LYS A 199 -9.72 -12.81 7.32
CA LYS A 199 -9.28 -13.98 8.10
C LYS A 199 -8.56 -15.03 7.25
N ASN A 200 -8.83 -15.04 5.95
CA ASN A 200 -8.34 -16.05 5.01
C ASN A 200 -8.42 -15.51 3.57
N TRP A 201 -7.47 -15.87 2.72
CA TRP A 201 -7.30 -15.40 1.34
C TRP A 201 -7.48 -16.52 0.31
N ILE A 202 -7.67 -17.77 0.76
CA ILE A 202 -7.66 -18.97 -0.07
C ILE A 202 -9.04 -19.62 -0.04
N HIS A 203 -9.70 -19.82 -1.18
CA HIS A 203 -10.96 -20.57 -1.19
C HIS A 203 -10.76 -22.00 -0.67
N PRO A 204 -11.70 -22.63 0.06
CA PRO A 204 -11.56 -23.99 0.58
C PRO A 204 -11.07 -25.05 -0.43
N SER A 205 -11.45 -24.92 -1.71
CA SER A 205 -10.94 -25.74 -2.83
C SER A 205 -9.40 -25.71 -3.02
N SER A 206 -8.71 -24.69 -2.50
CA SER A 206 -7.31 -24.35 -2.84
C SER A 206 -7.04 -24.15 -4.34
N ARG A 207 -8.02 -23.57 -5.04
CA ARG A 207 -7.98 -23.27 -6.48
C ARG A 207 -8.31 -21.81 -6.81
N LEU A 208 -8.55 -20.99 -5.79
CA LEU A 208 -8.71 -19.54 -5.88
C LEU A 208 -7.97 -18.89 -4.70
N VAL A 209 -7.12 -17.89 -4.98
CA VAL A 209 -6.37 -17.13 -3.98
C VAL A 209 -6.40 -15.64 -4.28
N LEU A 210 -6.41 -14.78 -3.25
CA LEU A 210 -6.45 -13.32 -3.37
C LEU A 210 -5.05 -12.67 -3.32
N LEU A 211 -4.93 -11.51 -3.97
CA LEU A 211 -3.71 -10.69 -4.01
C LEU A 211 -4.04 -9.18 -4.04
N GLY A 212 -3.21 -8.37 -3.37
CA GLY A 212 -3.32 -6.92 -3.38
C GLY A 212 -4.61 -6.39 -2.72
N ASP A 213 -5.18 -5.33 -3.29
CA ASP A 213 -6.39 -4.68 -2.77
C ASP A 213 -7.63 -5.60 -2.73
N ALA A 214 -7.60 -6.78 -3.37
CA ALA A 214 -8.65 -7.78 -3.22
C ALA A 214 -8.65 -8.41 -1.81
N CYS A 215 -7.50 -8.46 -1.12
CA CYS A 215 -7.37 -9.03 0.23
C CYS A 215 -6.98 -8.03 1.32
N HIS A 216 -6.17 -7.00 1.05
CA HIS A 216 -5.71 -6.05 2.07
C HIS A 216 -5.76 -4.58 1.61
N PRO A 217 -6.93 -4.09 1.14
CA PRO A 217 -7.05 -2.67 0.80
C PRO A 217 -6.77 -1.80 2.04
N MET A 218 -5.95 -0.77 1.88
CA MET A 218 -5.48 0.07 2.98
C MET A 218 -5.54 1.56 2.65
N LEU A 219 -5.64 2.37 3.70
CA LEU A 219 -5.59 3.83 3.57
C LEU A 219 -4.19 4.27 3.08
N PRO A 220 -4.11 5.36 2.30
CA PRO A 220 -2.85 5.76 1.65
C PRO A 220 -1.84 6.43 2.60
N TYR A 221 -2.07 6.43 3.91
CA TYR A 221 -1.31 7.21 4.89
C TYR A 221 0.09 6.68 5.23
N ARG A 222 0.42 5.45 4.83
CA ARG A 222 1.79 4.90 4.88
C ARG A 222 2.41 4.71 3.49
N ALA A 223 1.66 4.98 2.42
CA ALA A 223 2.06 4.78 1.03
C ALA A 223 2.57 3.37 0.68
N GLN A 224 2.03 2.32 1.31
CA GLN A 224 2.52 0.93 1.14
C GLN A 224 1.62 0.01 0.31
N GLY A 225 0.39 0.40 -0.06
CA GLY A 225 -0.54 -0.51 -0.75
C GLY A 225 0.04 -1.15 -2.02
N ALA A 226 0.67 -0.36 -2.89
CA ALA A 226 1.31 -0.87 -4.10
C ALA A 226 2.53 -1.77 -3.80
N ALA A 227 3.35 -1.40 -2.81
CA ALA A 227 4.49 -2.21 -2.39
C ALA A 227 4.02 -3.56 -1.84
N MET A 228 2.97 -3.59 -1.02
CA MET A 228 2.41 -4.83 -0.49
C MET A 228 1.87 -5.75 -1.60
N ALA A 229 1.22 -5.20 -2.62
CA ALA A 229 0.76 -6.00 -3.77
C ALA A 229 1.92 -6.57 -4.61
N ILE A 230 3.03 -5.83 -4.74
CA ILE A 230 4.25 -6.31 -5.42
C ILE A 230 4.91 -7.42 -4.59
N GLU A 231 5.03 -7.25 -3.28
CA GLU A 231 5.55 -8.28 -2.38
C GLU A 231 4.67 -9.53 -2.38
N ASP A 232 3.34 -9.39 -2.47
CA ASP A 232 2.45 -10.54 -2.61
C ASP A 232 2.76 -11.32 -3.89
N ALA A 233 2.93 -10.61 -5.02
CA ALA A 233 3.24 -11.24 -6.29
C ALA A 233 4.60 -11.96 -6.26
N ALA A 234 5.60 -11.37 -5.59
CA ALA A 234 6.90 -11.99 -5.39
C ALA A 234 6.80 -13.26 -4.53
N VAL A 235 6.17 -13.19 -3.35
CA VAL A 235 6.01 -14.38 -2.48
C VAL A 235 5.18 -15.46 -3.17
N LEU A 236 4.05 -15.09 -3.78
CA LEU A 236 3.17 -16.04 -4.47
C LEU A 236 3.91 -16.71 -5.65
N GLY A 237 4.64 -15.93 -6.44
CA GLY A 237 5.46 -16.44 -7.54
C GLY A 237 6.54 -17.41 -7.06
N ASN A 238 7.25 -17.08 -5.97
CA ASN A 238 8.27 -17.95 -5.40
C ASN A 238 7.70 -19.27 -4.89
N VAL A 239 6.64 -19.25 -4.08
CA VAL A 239 6.06 -20.50 -3.57
C VAL A 239 5.48 -21.35 -4.71
N LEU A 240 4.85 -20.73 -5.71
CA LEU A 240 4.31 -21.45 -6.87
C LEU A 240 5.40 -21.95 -7.83
N SER A 241 6.61 -21.39 -7.80
CA SER A 241 7.75 -21.93 -8.57
C SER A 241 8.12 -23.37 -8.16
N ARG A 242 7.70 -23.79 -6.97
CA ARG A 242 7.91 -25.13 -6.41
C ARG A 242 6.82 -26.13 -6.81
N LEU A 243 5.79 -25.66 -7.53
CA LEU A 243 4.65 -26.46 -7.95
C LEU A 243 5.07 -27.48 -9.03
N ALA A 244 4.94 -28.75 -8.71
CA ALA A 244 5.11 -29.86 -9.65
C ALA A 244 3.76 -30.43 -10.14
N ASN A 245 2.69 -30.32 -9.32
CA ASN A 245 1.33 -30.70 -9.70
C ASN A 245 0.27 -29.94 -8.88
N PRO A 246 -0.98 -29.80 -9.37
CA PRO A 246 -2.04 -29.05 -8.68
C PRO A 246 -2.42 -29.57 -7.28
N GLY A 247 -2.09 -30.81 -6.93
CA GLY A 247 -2.32 -31.39 -5.60
C GLY A 247 -1.50 -30.69 -4.49
N GLN A 248 -0.46 -29.95 -4.86
CA GLN A 248 0.42 -29.24 -3.93
C GLN A 248 -0.04 -27.81 -3.61
N LEU A 249 -1.02 -27.27 -4.38
CA LEU A 249 -1.56 -25.93 -4.17
C LEU A 249 -2.02 -25.65 -2.73
N PRO A 250 -2.72 -26.56 -2.00
CA PRO A 250 -3.12 -26.28 -0.63
C PRO A 250 -1.96 -25.87 0.29
N VAL A 251 -0.84 -26.59 0.21
CA VAL A 251 0.34 -26.33 1.06
C VAL A 251 1.04 -25.04 0.64
N LEU A 252 1.23 -24.83 -0.67
CA LEU A 252 1.95 -23.67 -1.19
C LEU A 252 1.17 -22.37 -0.97
N LEU A 253 -0.14 -22.39 -1.21
CA LEU A 253 -1.00 -21.23 -0.98
C LEU A 253 -1.09 -20.90 0.51
N GLN A 254 -1.12 -21.90 1.39
CA GLN A 254 -1.07 -21.67 2.83
C GLN A 254 0.24 -20.99 3.24
N GLY A 255 1.38 -21.40 2.68
CA GLY A 255 2.67 -20.72 2.89
C GLY A 255 2.64 -19.25 2.48
N TYR A 256 2.10 -18.95 1.30
CA TYR A 256 1.89 -17.56 0.85
C TYR A 256 1.05 -16.76 1.86
N GLN A 257 -0.09 -17.31 2.31
CA GLN A 257 -0.93 -16.64 3.30
C GLN A 257 -0.22 -16.43 4.64
N ASP A 258 0.49 -17.43 5.15
CA ASP A 258 1.18 -17.36 6.44
C ASP A 258 2.27 -16.27 6.45
N LEU A 259 2.95 -16.09 5.32
CA LEU A 259 3.97 -15.05 5.14
C LEU A 259 3.36 -13.65 4.97
N ARG A 260 2.27 -13.54 4.22
CA ARG A 260 1.74 -12.24 3.77
C ARG A 260 0.68 -11.66 4.68
N LEU A 261 -0.24 -12.49 5.19
CA LEU A 261 -1.39 -12.00 5.97
C LEU A 261 -0.99 -11.18 7.21
N PRO A 262 -0.04 -11.62 8.08
CA PRO A 262 0.36 -10.82 9.23
C PRO A 262 1.02 -9.50 8.82
N ARG A 263 1.81 -9.53 7.74
CA ARG A 263 2.55 -8.36 7.25
C ARG A 263 1.63 -7.29 6.67
N THR A 264 0.70 -7.65 5.80
CA THR A 264 -0.23 -6.69 5.21
C THR A 264 -1.26 -6.20 6.22
N THR A 265 -1.65 -7.04 7.19
CA THR A 265 -2.46 -6.62 8.35
C THR A 265 -1.74 -5.54 9.16
N ASN A 266 -0.44 -5.71 9.44
CA ASN A 266 0.34 -4.66 10.10
C ASN A 266 0.38 -3.38 9.25
N ALA A 267 0.60 -3.47 7.93
CA ALA A 267 0.60 -2.30 7.06
C ALA A 267 -0.75 -1.55 7.04
N GLN A 268 -1.88 -2.27 7.07
CA GLN A 268 -3.22 -1.69 7.23
C GLN A 268 -3.33 -0.93 8.56
N ASN A 269 -2.91 -1.54 9.67
CA ASN A 269 -2.96 -0.93 10.99
C ASN A 269 -2.06 0.31 11.11
N GLN A 270 -0.83 0.25 10.58
CA GLN A 270 0.08 1.42 10.57
C GLN A 270 -0.48 2.57 9.71
N SER A 271 -1.21 2.25 8.63
CA SER A 271 -1.90 3.25 7.82
C SER A 271 -3.01 3.94 8.60
N ARG A 272 -3.83 3.20 9.36
CA ARG A 272 -4.84 3.79 10.27
C ARG A 272 -4.19 4.65 11.35
N LEU A 273 -3.09 4.18 11.96
CA LEU A 273 -2.36 4.97 12.95
C LEU A 273 -1.88 6.31 12.38
N ASN A 274 -1.39 6.34 11.13
CA ASN A 274 -0.99 7.60 10.50
C ASN A 274 -2.17 8.53 10.20
N GLN A 275 -3.37 8.00 9.97
CA GLN A 275 -4.59 8.82 9.87
C GLN A 275 -4.75 9.66 11.15
N GLU A 276 -4.78 8.98 12.30
CA GLU A 276 -4.93 9.62 13.61
C GLU A 276 -3.81 10.63 13.87
N ILE A 277 -2.55 10.24 13.66
CA ILE A 277 -1.38 11.10 13.89
C ILE A 277 -1.42 12.37 13.05
N PHE A 278 -1.85 12.29 11.78
CA PHE A 278 -1.84 13.44 10.86
C PHE A 278 -3.01 14.40 11.06
N HIS A 279 -4.10 13.95 11.67
CA HIS A 279 -5.36 14.67 11.75
C HIS A 279 -5.76 15.12 13.16
N LEU A 280 -4.86 15.02 14.14
CA LEU A 280 -5.07 15.54 15.49
C LEU A 280 -5.59 16.98 15.48
N ALA A 281 -6.61 17.25 16.30
CA ALA A 281 -7.05 18.60 16.59
C ALA A 281 -6.00 19.37 17.39
N ASP A 282 -6.04 20.70 17.35
CA ASP A 282 -5.15 21.53 18.16
C ASP A 282 -5.35 21.22 19.66
N GLY A 283 -4.25 20.96 20.37
CA GLY A 283 -4.27 20.56 21.76
C GLY A 283 -3.02 19.80 22.20
N PRO A 284 -2.99 19.32 23.46
CA PRO A 284 -1.81 18.67 24.03
C PRO A 284 -1.28 17.48 23.22
N GLU A 285 -2.16 16.67 22.63
CA GLU A 285 -1.77 15.52 21.80
C GLU A 285 -1.08 15.96 20.51
N GLN A 286 -1.58 17.02 19.87
CA GLN A 286 -0.98 17.61 18.67
C GLN A 286 0.36 18.28 18.99
N GLU A 287 0.47 18.99 20.12
CA GLU A 287 1.72 19.57 20.60
C GLU A 287 2.79 18.50 20.85
N GLN A 288 2.40 17.37 21.45
CA GLN A 288 3.29 16.24 21.66
C GLN A 288 3.71 15.61 20.32
N ARG A 289 2.78 15.40 19.38
CA ARG A 289 3.08 14.93 18.01
C ARG A 289 4.11 15.83 17.33
N ASP A 290 3.94 17.14 17.42
CA ASP A 290 4.85 18.13 16.84
C ASP A 290 6.22 18.13 17.55
N ALA A 291 6.26 17.91 18.87
CA ALA A 291 7.51 17.75 19.61
C ALA A 291 8.27 16.49 19.17
N ASP A 292 7.58 15.37 18.98
CA ASP A 292 8.17 14.11 18.50
C ASP A 292 8.74 14.26 17.08
N MET A 293 7.99 14.91 16.18
CA MET A 293 8.43 15.21 14.82
C MET A 293 9.68 16.09 14.82
N ARG A 294 9.75 17.12 15.69
CA ARG A 294 10.93 17.98 15.84
C ARG A 294 12.12 17.23 16.38
N LYS A 295 11.92 16.41 17.42
CA LYS A 295 12.96 15.54 17.98
C LYS A 295 13.56 14.63 16.91
N ALA A 296 12.73 14.00 16.08
CA ALA A 296 13.17 13.19 14.96
C ALA A 296 13.98 14.01 13.94
N ALA A 297 13.53 15.22 13.59
CA ALA A 297 14.26 16.09 12.68
C ALA A 297 15.64 16.50 13.24
N GLU A 298 15.70 16.89 14.52
CA GLU A 298 16.94 17.27 15.18
C GLU A 298 17.92 16.10 15.27
N HIS A 299 17.42 14.89 15.55
CA HIS A 299 18.23 13.67 15.56
C HIS A 299 18.95 13.46 14.21
N GLU A 300 18.21 13.57 13.10
CA GLU A 300 18.77 13.41 11.75
C GLU A 300 19.71 14.55 11.36
N LEU A 301 19.36 15.80 11.69
CA LEU A 301 20.14 16.98 11.30
C LEU A 301 21.43 17.17 12.12
N ARG A 302 21.52 16.61 13.33
CA ARG A 302 22.76 16.62 14.15
C ARG A 302 23.87 15.74 13.56
N GLY A 303 23.56 14.87 12.59
CA GLY A 303 24.54 14.05 11.88
C GLY A 303 25.21 12.98 12.75
N ALA A 304 26.16 12.24 12.17
CA ALA A 304 26.81 11.04 12.72
C ALA A 304 27.61 11.21 14.04
N SER A 305 27.53 12.38 14.71
CA SER A 305 28.16 12.62 16.02
C SER A 305 27.24 12.38 17.21
N ALA A 306 25.93 12.14 17.00
CA ALA A 306 25.01 11.69 18.05
C ALA A 306 25.12 10.17 18.20
N SER A 307 24.97 9.65 19.43
CA SER A 307 24.99 8.20 19.66
C SER A 307 24.00 7.51 18.73
N LYS A 308 24.41 6.38 18.13
CA LYS A 308 23.51 5.46 17.42
C LYS A 308 22.61 4.72 18.42
N ASP A 309 21.97 5.45 19.33
CA ASP A 309 20.94 4.88 20.17
C ASP A 309 19.70 4.65 19.30
N SER A 310 19.67 3.47 18.68
CA SER A 310 18.54 3.00 17.84
C SER A 310 17.18 3.08 18.52
N GLN A 311 17.14 3.18 19.85
CA GLN A 311 15.94 3.33 20.67
C GLN A 311 15.49 4.79 20.87
N ALA A 312 16.27 5.79 20.45
CA ALA A 312 16.00 7.20 20.76
C ALA A 312 14.66 7.73 20.18
N LEU A 313 14.17 7.08 19.12
CA LEU A 313 12.96 7.44 18.38
C LEU A 313 11.91 6.30 18.35
N GLU A 314 12.08 5.27 19.18
CA GLU A 314 11.08 4.19 19.29
C GLU A 314 9.73 4.75 19.72
N GLY A 315 8.67 4.38 19.00
CA GLY A 315 7.32 4.86 19.28
C GLY A 315 7.03 6.28 18.81
N SER A 316 7.96 6.92 18.08
CA SER A 316 7.77 8.28 17.55
C SER A 316 6.49 8.38 16.72
N ALA A 317 5.79 9.50 16.86
CA ALA A 317 4.70 9.87 15.95
C ALA A 317 5.19 10.01 14.50
N ASN A 318 6.48 10.30 14.27
CA ASN A 318 7.08 10.15 12.96
C ASN A 318 7.38 8.66 12.70
N GLN A 319 6.41 7.94 12.16
CA GLN A 319 6.58 6.51 11.88
C GLN A 319 7.75 6.17 10.94
N TRP A 320 8.24 7.10 10.12
CA TRP A 320 9.40 6.88 9.26
C TRP A 320 10.73 7.08 9.98
N ALA A 321 10.75 7.84 11.08
CA ALA A 321 11.94 8.05 11.89
C ALA A 321 12.13 6.96 12.98
N ASP A 322 11.07 6.20 13.28
CA ASP A 322 11.16 5.01 14.12
C ASP A 322 11.95 3.92 13.37
N GLU A 323 13.17 3.64 13.83
CA GLU A 323 14.08 2.70 13.17
C GLU A 323 13.54 1.28 13.10
N THR A 324 12.84 0.82 14.14
CA THR A 324 12.23 -0.51 14.17
C THR A 324 11.12 -0.61 13.14
N LYS A 325 10.21 0.37 13.09
CA LYS A 325 9.13 0.41 12.09
C LYS A 325 9.68 0.56 10.67
N SER A 326 10.73 1.35 10.47
CA SER A 326 11.37 1.53 9.16
C SER A 326 12.12 0.28 8.71
N ARG A 327 12.86 -0.39 9.61
CA ARG A 327 13.52 -1.68 9.30
C ARG A 327 12.51 -2.76 8.94
N ILE A 328 11.43 -2.90 9.70
CA ILE A 328 10.35 -3.86 9.39
C ILE A 328 9.71 -3.54 8.03
N GLN A 329 9.53 -2.26 7.70
CA GLN A 329 8.88 -1.87 6.45
C GLN A 329 9.80 -2.06 5.23
N PHE A 330 10.98 -1.44 5.26
CA PHE A 330 11.85 -1.26 4.10
C PHE A 330 12.97 -2.31 4.01
N GLY A 331 13.31 -2.98 5.11
CA GLY A 331 14.31 -4.04 5.13
C GLY A 331 13.76 -5.45 4.90
N TYR A 332 12.50 -5.57 4.46
CA TYR A 332 11.89 -6.86 4.17
C TYR A 332 12.15 -7.25 2.71
N ASP A 333 12.80 -8.40 2.54
CA ASP A 333 13.00 -9.01 1.23
C ASP A 333 11.95 -10.12 1.05
N ALA A 334 11.04 -9.91 0.09
CA ALA A 334 9.94 -10.83 -0.18
C ALA A 334 10.40 -12.16 -0.81
N ASP A 335 11.51 -12.15 -1.54
CA ASP A 335 12.08 -13.36 -2.14
C ASP A 335 12.79 -14.18 -1.06
N GLU A 336 13.62 -13.53 -0.23
CA GLU A 336 14.36 -14.20 0.84
C GLU A 336 13.42 -14.90 1.84
N VAL A 337 12.37 -14.24 2.32
CA VAL A 337 11.44 -14.84 3.27
C VAL A 337 10.66 -16.02 2.68
N ALA A 338 10.38 -16.02 1.37
CA ALA A 338 9.75 -17.14 0.69
C ALA A 338 10.71 -18.34 0.60
N GLU A 339 11.98 -18.09 0.31
CA GLU A 339 13.05 -19.10 0.30
C GLU A 339 13.33 -19.67 1.70
N GLU A 340 13.35 -18.82 2.73
CA GLU A 340 13.49 -19.24 4.12
C GLU A 340 12.32 -20.14 4.55
N TRP A 341 11.08 -19.73 4.26
CA TRP A 341 9.91 -20.55 4.53
C TRP A 341 9.99 -21.90 3.83
N TRP A 342 10.38 -21.91 2.55
CA TRP A 342 10.51 -23.13 1.77
C TRP A 342 11.52 -24.11 2.40
N ARG A 343 12.72 -23.61 2.71
CA ARG A 343 13.82 -24.38 3.31
C ARG A 343 13.45 -24.92 4.69
N ASP A 344 12.87 -24.08 5.53
CA ASP A 344 12.67 -24.39 6.95
C ASP A 344 11.41 -25.25 7.18
N ILE A 345 10.38 -25.08 6.34
CA ILE A 345 9.05 -25.65 6.58
C ILE A 345 8.42 -26.21 5.29
N GLY A 346 8.39 -25.42 4.21
CA GLY A 346 7.60 -25.70 3.02
C GLY A 346 7.88 -27.05 2.35
N GLU A 347 9.16 -27.42 2.19
CA GLU A 347 9.54 -28.71 1.63
C GLU A 347 9.04 -29.88 2.49
N SER A 348 9.17 -29.76 3.82
CA SER A 348 8.72 -30.80 4.75
C SER A 348 7.20 -30.98 4.72
N LEU A 349 6.44 -29.88 4.65
CA LEU A 349 4.97 -29.92 4.57
C LEU A 349 4.50 -30.58 3.28
N LEU A 350 5.13 -30.28 2.15
CA LEU A 350 4.78 -30.92 0.88
C LEU A 350 5.10 -32.41 0.87
N ARG A 351 6.25 -32.82 1.41
CA ARG A 351 6.59 -34.25 1.55
C ARG A 351 5.59 -34.97 2.45
N ALA A 352 5.13 -34.33 3.53
CA ALA A 352 4.18 -34.90 4.47
C ALA A 352 2.74 -35.02 3.92
N ALA A 353 2.31 -34.10 3.04
CA ALA A 353 0.98 -34.14 2.43
C ALA A 353 0.78 -35.35 1.49
N GLY A 354 1.86 -35.97 1.03
CA GLY A 354 1.85 -37.13 0.14
C GLY A 354 1.16 -36.86 -1.21
N PRO A 355 1.12 -37.86 -2.12
CA PRO A 355 0.49 -37.69 -3.44
C PRO A 355 -1.06 -37.59 -3.43
N GLY A 356 -1.73 -37.32 -2.30
CA GLY A 356 -3.19 -37.45 -2.26
C GLY A 356 -3.98 -36.90 -1.07
N ASN A 357 -3.37 -36.26 -0.06
CA ASN A 357 -4.13 -35.74 1.09
C ASN A 357 -4.03 -34.21 1.19
N GLY A 358 -4.85 -33.51 0.40
CA GLY A 358 -5.01 -32.04 0.41
C GLY A 358 -5.81 -31.47 1.58
N HIS A 359 -5.85 -32.14 2.73
CA HIS A 359 -6.55 -31.64 3.92
C HIS A 359 -5.60 -31.59 5.11
N LEU A 360 -4.94 -30.44 5.29
CA LEU A 360 -4.20 -30.15 6.50
C LEU A 360 -5.13 -29.48 7.52
N GLY A 361 -5.42 -30.19 8.61
CA GLY A 361 -5.89 -29.56 9.83
C GLY A 361 -4.85 -28.55 10.32
N ARG A 362 -5.31 -27.43 10.87
CA ARG A 362 -4.48 -26.30 11.34
C ARG A 362 -3.28 -26.81 12.15
N GLY A 363 -2.10 -26.80 11.55
CA GLY A 363 -0.83 -27.04 12.23
C GLY A 363 -0.47 -25.86 13.15
N PRO A 364 0.41 -26.07 14.14
CA PRO A 364 0.78 -25.03 15.09
C PRO A 364 1.48 -23.88 14.39
N VAL A 365 1.02 -22.66 14.64
CA VAL A 365 1.66 -21.41 14.23
C VAL A 365 3.08 -21.38 14.84
N PRO A 366 4.14 -21.23 14.04
CA PRO A 366 5.49 -21.11 14.60
C PRO A 366 5.57 -19.81 15.44
N PRO A 367 6.28 -19.83 16.58
CA PRO A 367 6.42 -18.64 17.41
C PRO A 367 7.14 -17.54 16.63
N SER A 368 6.59 -16.33 16.68
CA SER A 368 7.20 -15.14 16.10
C SER A 368 8.61 -14.96 16.66
N ARG A 369 9.64 -15.29 15.88
CA ARG A 369 11.00 -14.89 16.19
C ARG A 369 11.18 -13.45 15.74
N THR A 370 10.68 -12.53 16.55
CA THR A 370 11.23 -11.18 16.60
C THR A 370 12.66 -11.34 17.10
N ARG A 371 13.63 -11.45 16.19
CA ARG A 371 15.01 -11.18 16.57
C ARG A 371 15.10 -9.67 16.78
N LEU A 372 15.44 -9.32 18.03
CA LEU A 372 15.73 -7.97 18.52
C LEU A 372 16.59 -7.19 17.51
#